data_AF-A0A8T7GDP8-F1
#
_entry.id   AF-A0A8T7GDP8-F1
#
_cell.length_a   1.000
_cell.length_b   1.000
_cell.length_c   1.000
_cell.angle_alpha   90.00
_cell.angle_beta   90.00
_cell.angle_gamma   90.00
#
_symmetry.space_group_name_H-M   'P 1'
#
loop_
_entity.id
_entity.type
_entity.pdbx_description
1 polymer ?
#
loop_
_entity_poly.entity_id
_entity_poly.type
_entity_poly.pdbx_seq_one_letter_code
_entity_poly.pdbx_strand_id
1 'polypeptide(L)'
;MSEVLKDYDSVVTTLKQKHKNIDPFLLLKSSMLMRKYPNESIQRFWLEFSFKHEENEDQEVRRLQNYLGKMIAGHGHGHYEVVLQTDLETVVSIARQHSIEWLGGEVYPNT
;
A
#
# COMPACT_ATOMS: atom_id res chain seq x y z
N MET A 1 12.07 12.28 -25.85
CA MET A 1 11.29 11.61 -24.79
C MET A 1 10.14 10.90 -25.46
N SER A 2 10.05 9.56 -25.37
CA SER A 2 9.01 8.78 -26.07
C SER A 2 7.62 9.07 -25.52
N GLU A 3 6.57 8.91 -26.33
CA GLU A 3 5.17 9.10 -25.92
C GLU A 3 4.79 8.18 -24.75
N VAL A 4 5.29 6.94 -24.76
CA VAL A 4 5.11 5.95 -23.68
C VAL A 4 5.57 6.49 -22.32
N LEU A 5 6.68 7.24 -22.26
CA LEU A 5 7.19 7.80 -21.00
C LEU A 5 6.30 8.95 -20.50
N LYS A 6 5.75 9.77 -21.41
CA LYS A 6 4.84 10.87 -21.03
C LYS A 6 3.52 10.36 -20.47
N ASP A 7 2.98 9.28 -21.04
CA ASP A 7 1.75 8.67 -20.57
C ASP A 7 1.93 8.04 -19.18
N TYR A 8 3.07 7.38 -18.96
CA TYR A 8 3.44 6.81 -17.67
C TYR A 8 3.53 7.86 -16.56
N ASP A 9 4.23 8.97 -16.82
CA ASP A 9 4.39 10.07 -15.85
C ASP A 9 3.04 10.71 -15.49
N SER A 10 2.13 10.84 -16.46
CA SER A 10 0.78 11.35 -16.26
C SER A 10 -0.05 10.44 -15.35
N VAL A 11 0.03 9.12 -15.54
CA VAL A 11 -0.65 8.13 -14.69
C VAL A 11 -0.11 8.19 -13.26
N VAL A 12 1.22 8.17 -13.09
CA VAL A 12 1.85 8.26 -11.77
C VAL A 12 1.46 9.56 -11.06
N THR A 13 1.46 10.69 -11.77
CA THR A 13 1.05 11.99 -11.22
C THR A 13 -0.41 11.97 -10.77
N THR A 14 -1.29 11.40 -11.58
CA THR A 14 -2.72 11.25 -11.23
C THR A 14 -2.90 10.38 -9.99
N LEU A 15 -2.18 9.26 -9.88
CA LEU A 15 -2.24 8.38 -8.72
C LEU A 15 -1.75 9.09 -7.45
N LYS A 16 -0.63 9.82 -7.52
CA LYS A 16 -0.12 10.64 -6.39
C LYS A 16 -1.13 11.69 -5.93
N GLN A 17 -1.86 12.31 -6.86
CA GLN A 17 -2.89 13.31 -6.52
C GLN A 17 -4.10 12.67 -5.82
N LYS A 18 -4.54 11.49 -6.28
CA LYS A 18 -5.70 10.77 -5.72
C LYS A 18 -5.39 10.06 -4.39
N HIS A 19 -4.19 9.50 -4.27
CA HIS A 19 -3.75 8.68 -3.14
C HIS A 19 -2.43 9.24 -2.60
N LYS A 20 -2.50 10.38 -1.90
CA LYS A 20 -1.32 11.17 -1.50
C LYS A 20 -0.33 10.43 -0.60
N ASN A 21 -0.81 9.46 0.19
CA ASN A 21 -0.01 8.69 1.13
C ASN A 21 0.21 7.24 0.69
N ILE A 22 -0.07 6.90 -0.58
CA ILE A 22 0.24 5.57 -1.13
C ILE A 22 1.31 5.73 -2.20
N ASP A 23 2.31 4.85 -2.20
CA ASP A 23 3.25 4.73 -3.30
C ASP A 23 2.48 4.41 -4.60
N PRO A 24 2.48 5.29 -5.62
CA PRO A 24 1.79 5.05 -6.87
C PRO A 24 2.27 3.78 -7.60
N PHE A 25 3.51 3.32 -7.37
CA PHE A 25 4.00 2.10 -7.99
C PHE A 25 3.37 0.85 -7.40
N LEU A 26 3.01 0.85 -6.12
CA LEU A 26 2.24 -0.23 -5.51
C LEU A 26 0.88 -0.36 -6.20
N LEU A 27 0.17 0.76 -6.38
CA LEU A 27 -1.13 0.81 -7.06
C LEU A 27 -1.02 0.36 -8.52
N LEU A 28 0.03 0.80 -9.22
CA LEU A 28 0.26 0.45 -10.62
C LEU A 28 0.56 -1.04 -10.78
N LYS A 29 1.49 -1.59 -10.00
CA LYS A 29 1.85 -3.02 -10.01
C LYS A 29 0.62 -3.89 -9.71
N SER A 30 -0.18 -3.53 -8.71
CA SER A 30 -1.42 -4.24 -8.36
C SER A 30 -2.43 -4.21 -9.50
N SER A 31 -2.65 -3.04 -10.11
CA SER A 31 -3.55 -2.88 -11.26
C SER A 31 -3.09 -3.70 -12.48
N MET A 32 -1.78 -3.74 -12.73
CA MET A 32 -1.21 -4.57 -13.81
C MET A 32 -1.41 -6.06 -13.55
N LEU A 33 -1.25 -6.51 -12.30
CA LEU A 33 -1.50 -7.89 -11.91
C LEU A 33 -2.99 -8.25 -12.05
N MET A 34 -3.91 -7.37 -11.63
CA MET A 34 -5.37 -7.57 -11.82
C MET A 34 -5.74 -7.67 -13.30
N ARG A 35 -5.09 -6.88 -14.18
CA ARG A 35 -5.28 -6.98 -15.63
C ARG A 35 -4.74 -8.30 -16.19
N LYS A 36 -3.60 -8.78 -15.68
CA LYS A 36 -2.98 -10.03 -16.13
C LYS A 36 -3.74 -11.27 -15.65
N TYR A 37 -4.28 -11.21 -14.43
CA TYR A 37 -5.01 -12.29 -13.78
C TYR A 37 -6.41 -11.80 -13.36
N PRO A 38 -7.33 -11.58 -14.31
CA PRO A 38 -8.63 -10.94 -14.04
C PRO A 38 -9.56 -11.75 -13.12
N ASN A 39 -9.30 -13.05 -12.94
CA ASN A 39 -10.05 -13.90 -12.03
C ASN A 39 -9.44 -13.95 -10.61
N GLU A 40 -8.35 -13.24 -10.37
CA GLU A 40 -7.64 -13.18 -9.09
C GLU A 40 -7.72 -11.75 -8.52
N SER A 41 -8.74 -11.50 -7.70
CA SER A 41 -8.87 -10.23 -6.97
C SER A 41 -7.96 -10.16 -5.74
N ILE A 42 -7.60 -11.32 -5.18
CA ILE A 42 -6.69 -11.43 -4.04
C ILE A 42 -5.25 -11.53 -4.55
N GLN A 43 -4.38 -10.70 -3.98
CA GLN A 43 -2.96 -10.61 -4.27
C GLN A 43 -2.17 -10.68 -2.97
N ARG A 44 -0.89 -11.04 -3.05
CA ARG A 44 0.00 -11.01 -1.90
C ARG A 44 0.73 -9.68 -1.85
N PHE A 45 0.50 -8.90 -0.81
CA PHE A 45 1.15 -7.63 -0.54
C PHE A 45 2.18 -7.78 0.58
N TRP A 46 3.39 -7.29 0.37
CA TRP A 46 4.31 -6.92 1.45
C TRP A 46 4.23 -5.40 1.56
N LEU A 47 3.61 -4.92 2.64
CA LEU A 47 3.36 -3.51 2.86
C LEU A 47 4.36 -2.97 3.88
N GLU A 48 4.89 -1.80 3.59
CA GLU A 48 5.64 -0.96 4.52
C GLU A 48 4.86 0.34 4.74
N PHE A 49 4.83 0.84 5.97
CA PHE A 49 4.14 2.08 6.30
C PHE A 49 4.74 2.78 7.51
N SER A 50 4.49 4.09 7.59
CA SER A 50 4.82 4.92 8.76
C SER A 50 3.56 5.61 9.28
N PHE A 51 3.58 5.93 10.57
CA PHE A 51 2.56 6.77 11.20
C PHE A 51 3.05 8.22 11.26
N LYS A 52 2.10 9.16 11.32
CA LYS A 52 2.41 10.57 11.57
C LYS A 52 3.11 10.74 12.92
N HIS A 53 4.14 11.57 12.96
CA HIS A 53 5.03 11.74 14.13
C HIS A 53 4.34 12.18 15.44
N GLU A 54 3.15 12.76 15.36
CA GLU A 54 2.38 13.22 16.53
C GLU A 54 1.52 12.11 17.16
N GLU A 55 1.44 10.92 16.54
CA GLU A 55 0.59 9.83 16.98
C GLU A 55 1.30 8.88 17.95
N ASN A 56 0.51 8.25 18.83
CA ASN A 56 1.01 7.14 19.64
C ASN A 56 1.14 5.89 18.76
N GLU A 57 2.33 5.72 18.16
CA GLU A 57 2.61 4.64 17.20
C GLU A 57 2.24 3.26 17.76
N ASP A 58 2.56 2.95 19.01
CA ASP A 58 2.22 1.65 19.62
C ASP A 58 0.71 1.39 19.66
N GLN A 59 -0.08 2.43 19.93
CA GLN A 59 -1.54 2.33 19.92
C GLN A 59 -2.07 2.09 18.50
N GLU A 60 -1.52 2.80 17.51
CA GLU A 60 -1.93 2.68 16.12
C GLU A 60 -1.51 1.34 15.50
N VAL A 61 -0.32 0.83 15.83
CA VAL A 61 0.12 -0.53 15.51
C VAL A 61 -0.87 -1.54 16.09
N ARG A 62 -1.20 -1.46 17.39
CA ARG A 62 -2.16 -2.38 18.02
C ARG A 62 -3.54 -2.31 17.36
N ARG A 63 -4.03 -1.10 17.05
CA ARG A 63 -5.30 -0.90 16.35
C ARG A 63 -5.29 -1.58 14.98
N LEU A 64 -4.20 -1.39 14.22
CA LEU A 64 -4.07 -1.97 12.89
C LEU A 64 -3.87 -3.50 12.94
N GLN A 65 -3.12 -4.02 13.91
CA GLN A 65 -2.99 -5.46 14.16
C GLN A 65 -4.35 -6.11 14.44
N ASN A 66 -5.18 -5.48 15.27
CA ASN A 66 -6.54 -5.94 15.55
C ASN A 66 -7.44 -5.89 14.32
N TYR A 67 -7.34 -4.83 13.50
CA TYR A 67 -8.10 -4.71 12.26
C TYR A 67 -7.72 -5.77 11.22
N LEU A 68 -6.42 -6.03 11.06
CA LEU A 68 -5.90 -6.95 10.03
C LEU A 68 -5.88 -8.41 10.50
N GLY A 69 -5.94 -8.68 11.81
CA GLY A 69 -5.71 -10.02 12.35
C GLY A 69 -4.30 -10.54 12.08
N LYS A 70 -3.33 -9.64 11.95
CA LYS A 70 -1.93 -9.94 11.57
C LYS A 70 -0.97 -9.22 12.49
N MET A 71 0.14 -9.87 12.80
CA MET A 71 1.26 -9.19 13.45
C MET A 71 1.93 -8.24 12.48
N ILE A 72 2.20 -7.04 12.98
CA ILE A 72 2.96 -5.99 12.29
C ILE A 72 4.37 -6.00 12.89
N ALA A 73 5.39 -6.07 12.03
CA ALA A 73 6.78 -6.00 12.42
C ALA A 73 7.24 -4.53 12.46
N GLY A 74 7.99 -4.13 13.48
CA GLY A 74 8.64 -2.81 13.54
C GLY A 74 10.08 -2.92 13.05
N HIS A 75 10.50 -2.05 12.14
CA HIS A 75 11.83 -2.05 11.52
C HIS A 75 12.72 -0.88 12.00
N GLY A 76 12.29 -0.19 13.07
CA GLY A 76 12.97 0.98 13.63
C GLY A 76 12.60 2.29 12.91
N HIS A 77 12.89 3.42 13.54
CA HIS A 77 12.63 4.76 13.00
C HIS A 77 11.16 5.03 12.58
N GLY A 78 10.18 4.38 13.21
CA GLY A 78 8.76 4.56 12.89
C GLY A 78 8.29 3.85 11.61
N HIS A 79 9.06 2.90 11.10
CA HIS A 79 8.70 2.07 9.95
C HIS A 79 8.16 0.71 10.41
N TYR A 80 7.06 0.30 9.78
CA TYR A 80 6.32 -0.90 10.11
C TYR A 80 6.00 -1.72 8.85
N GLU A 81 6.00 -3.04 8.98
CA GLU A 81 5.78 -3.96 7.87
C GLU A 81 4.70 -5.00 8.18
N VAL A 82 3.96 -5.40 7.14
CA VAL A 82 3.01 -6.51 7.20
C VAL A 82 2.88 -7.21 5.85
N VAL A 83 2.77 -8.55 5.88
CA VAL A 83 2.42 -9.35 4.71
C VAL A 83 0.94 -9.72 4.75
N LEU A 84 0.21 -9.37 3.70
CA LEU A 84 -1.22 -9.59 3.57
C LEU A 84 -1.55 -10.34 2.27
N GLN A 85 -2.50 -11.26 2.33
CA GLN A 85 -3.20 -11.76 1.15
C GLN A 85 -4.56 -11.11 1.14
N THR A 86 -4.75 -10.10 0.28
CA THR A 86 -5.96 -9.28 0.26
C THR A 86 -6.17 -8.64 -1.12
N ASP A 87 -7.22 -7.85 -1.28
CA ASP A 87 -7.47 -7.04 -2.47
C ASP A 87 -6.87 -5.62 -2.35
N LEU A 88 -6.79 -4.93 -3.50
CA LEU A 88 -6.30 -3.55 -3.56
C LEU A 88 -7.18 -2.58 -2.76
N GLU A 89 -8.49 -2.85 -2.65
CA GLU A 89 -9.41 -2.00 -1.90
C GLU A 89 -9.06 -1.96 -0.41
N THR A 90 -8.69 -3.11 0.16
CA THR A 90 -8.21 -3.21 1.54
C THR A 90 -6.89 -2.47 1.72
N VAL A 91 -5.96 -2.53 0.77
CA VAL A 91 -4.71 -1.74 0.84
C VAL A 91 -5.02 -0.24 0.86
N VAL A 92 -5.95 0.20 0.00
CA VAL A 92 -6.40 1.60 -0.03
C VAL A 92 -7.13 1.97 1.27
N SER A 93 -7.88 1.06 1.89
CA SER A 93 -8.58 1.32 3.15
C SER A 93 -7.62 1.45 4.33
N ILE A 94 -6.53 0.67 4.37
CA ILE A 94 -5.43 0.83 5.35
C ILE A 94 -4.82 2.22 5.22
N ALA A 95 -4.46 2.64 4.00
CA ALA A 95 -3.89 3.97 3.79
C ALA A 95 -4.86 5.11 4.10
N ARG A 96 -6.18 4.90 4.04
CA ARG A 96 -7.16 5.91 4.45
C ARG A 96 -7.24 6.14 5.96
N GLN A 97 -6.61 5.29 6.77
CA GLN A 97 -6.55 5.50 8.21
C GLN A 97 -5.78 6.79 8.51
N HIS A 98 -6.37 7.67 9.33
CA HIS A 98 -5.88 9.03 9.54
C HIS A 98 -4.44 9.14 10.06
N SER A 99 -3.96 8.09 10.72
CA SER A 99 -2.63 8.01 11.31
C SER A 99 -1.54 7.58 10.32
N ILE A 100 -1.88 6.98 9.18
CA ILE A 100 -0.89 6.54 8.18
C ILE A 100 -0.37 7.75 7.40
N GLU A 101 0.92 8.02 7.54
CA GLU A 101 1.62 9.08 6.80
C GLU A 101 2.00 8.63 5.39
N TRP A 102 2.50 7.39 5.28
CA TRP A 102 2.93 6.80 4.02
C TRP A 102 2.71 5.29 4.05
N LEU A 103 2.37 4.73 2.88
CA LEU A 103 2.20 3.29 2.65
C LEU A 103 2.80 2.93 1.28
N GLY A 104 3.69 1.95 1.25
CA GLY A 104 4.29 1.41 0.04
C GLY A 104 4.59 -0.08 0.17
N GLY A 105 5.50 -0.55 -0.67
CA GLY A 105 5.99 -1.93 -0.65
C GLY A 105 5.85 -2.65 -1.98
N GLU A 106 5.62 -3.96 -1.93
CA GLU A 106 5.63 -4.86 -3.07
C GLU A 106 4.35 -5.69 -3.17
N VAL A 107 4.00 -6.06 -4.40
CA VAL A 107 2.82 -6.89 -4.68
C VAL A 107 3.19 -8.03 -5.61
N TYR A 108 2.72 -9.22 -5.27
CA TYR A 108 2.99 -10.47 -5.94
C TYR A 108 1.67 -11.15 -6.34
N PRO A 109 1.69 -11.96 -7.42
CA PRO A 109 0.59 -12.89 -7.71
C PRO A 109 0.28 -13.79 -6.50
N ASN A 110 -0.96 -14.26 -6.39
CA ASN A 110 -1.39 -15.14 -5.29
C ASN A 110 -1.09 -16.63 -5.55
N THR A 111 -0.16 -16.93 -6.46
CA THR A 111 0.22 -18.27 -6.92
C THR A 111 0.71 -19.17 -5.80
#